data_AF-A0A653NET0-F1
#
_entry.id   AF-A0A653NET0-F1
#
_cell.length_a   1.000
_cell.length_b   1.000
_cell.length_c   1.000
_cell.angle_alpha   90.00
_cell.angle_beta   90.00
_cell.angle_gamma   90.00
#
_symmetry.space_group_name_H-M   'P 1'
#
loop_
_entity.id
_entity.type
_entity.pdbx_description
1 polymer ?
#
loop_
_entity_poly.entity_id
_entity_poly.type
_entity_poly.pdbx_seq_one_letter_code
_entity_poly.pdbx_strand_id
1 'polypeptide(L)' 'MSKKLFTSKEINELDTNKYVKSVSPKGITYTELLPVK' A
#
# COMPACT_ATOMS: atom_id res chain seq x y z
N MET A 1 -14.38 13.01 6.63
CA MET A 1 -13.36 12.17 5.95
C MET A 1 -11.99 12.66 6.38
N SER A 2 -11.31 11.93 7.26
CA SER A 2 -9.99 12.32 7.73
C SER A 2 -9.01 12.26 6.55
N LYS A 3 -8.37 13.39 6.22
CA LYS A 3 -7.36 13.50 5.14
C LYS A 3 -6.01 12.94 5.60
N LYS A 4 -6.01 11.79 6.28
CA LYS A 4 -4.79 11.23 6.86
C LYS A 4 -3.95 10.67 5.71
N LEU A 5 -2.87 11.36 5.38
CA LEU A 5 -1.89 10.94 4.40
C LEU A 5 -0.93 9.95 5.05
N PHE A 6 -0.47 8.98 4.28
CA PHE A 6 0.60 8.09 4.73
C PHE A 6 1.89 8.91 4.89
N THR A 7 2.56 8.70 6.01
CA THR A 7 3.88 9.28 6.27
C THR A 7 4.95 8.56 5.46
N SER A 8 6.09 9.21 5.22
CA SER A 8 7.20 8.58 4.48
C SER A 8 7.69 7.27 5.13
N LYS A 9 7.55 7.15 6.45
CA LYS A 9 7.88 5.92 7.18
C LYS A 9 6.92 4.78 6.82
N GLU A 10 5.62 5.03 6.89
CA GLU A 10 4.58 4.06 6.50
C GLU A 10 4.70 3.68 5.02
N ILE A 11 5.01 4.65 4.14
CA ILE A 11 5.23 4.38 2.72
C ILE A 11 6.41 3.43 2.52
N ASN A 12 7.56 3.65 3.16
CA ASN A 12 8.72 2.76 3.04
C ASN A 12 8.45 1.36 3.63
N GLU A 13 7.74 1.27 4.75
CA GLU A 13 7.34 -0.01 5.36
C GLU A 13 6.37 -0.79 4.46
N LEU A 14 5.46 -0.09 3.77
CA LEU A 14 4.51 -0.70 2.85
C LEU A 14 5.10 -1.03 1.48
N ASP A 15 6.07 -0.26 1.00
CA ASP A 15 6.77 -0.51 -0.27
C ASP A 15 7.57 -1.82 -0.22
N THR A 16 8.12 -2.15 0.95
CA THR A 16 8.83 -3.43 1.16
C THR A 16 7.90 -4.64 1.35
N ASN A 17 6.59 -4.43 1.41
CA ASN A 17 5.62 -5.51 1.60
C ASN A 17 5.32 -6.21 0.28
N LYS A 18 5.58 -7.52 0.21
CA LYS A 18 5.32 -8.38 -0.97
C LYS A 18 3.86 -8.39 -1.47
N TYR A 19 2.91 -7.98 -0.63
CA TYR A 19 1.49 -7.90 -0.98
C TYR A 19 1.07 -6.51 -1.48
N VAL A 20 1.98 -5.54 -1.47
CA VAL A 20 1.74 -4.19 -1.95
C VAL A 20 2.34 -4.06 -3.34
N LYS A 21 1.53 -3.60 -4.28
CA LYS A 21 1.93 -3.34 -5.67
C LYS A 21 2.46 -1.92 -5.85
N SER A 22 1.85 -0.96 -5.15
CA SER A 22 2.27 0.44 -5.16
C SER A 22 1.69 1.16 -3.95
N VAL A 23 2.46 2.07 -3.36
CA VAL A 23 2.02 2.93 -2.26
C VAL A 23 2.28 4.39 -2.59
N SER A 24 1.34 5.24 -2.21
CA SER A 24 1.39 6.69 -2.36
C SER A 24 0.89 7.38 -1.08
N PRO A 25 1.21 8.65 -0.84
CA PRO A 25 0.72 9.37 0.34
C PRO A 25 -0.80 9.38 0.48
N LYS A 26 -1.53 9.15 -0.63
CA LYS A 26 -2.99 9.20 -0.70
C LYS A 26 -3.65 7.81 -0.75
N GLY A 27 -2.90 6.72 -0.90
CA GLY A 27 -3.49 5.40 -1.09
C GLY A 27 -2.46 4.29 -1.31
N ILE A 28 -2.88 3.05 -1.05
CA ILE A 28 -2.10 1.82 -1.25
C ILE A 28 -2.84 0.96 -2.26
N THR A 29 -2.11 0.41 -3.22
CA THR A 29 -2.59 -0.60 -4.17
C THR A 29 -1.98 -1.93 -3.76
N TYR A 30 -2.82 -2.88 -3.38
CA TYR A 30 -2.38 -4.24 -3.09
C TYR A 30 -2.22 -5.02 -4.39
N THR A 31 -1.27 -5.94 -4.40
CA THR A 31 -1.13 -6.92 -5.48
C THR A 31 -2.39 -7.78 -5.44
N GLU A 32 -3.12 -7.84 -6.56
CA GLU A 32 -4.24 -8.77 -6.69
C GLU A 32 -3.71 -10.21 -6.60
N LEU A 33 -3.69 -10.74 -5.39
CA LEU A 33 -3.66 -12.18 -5.18
C LEU A 33 -5.07 -12.68 -5.48
N LEU A 34 -5.39 -12.77 -6.76
CA LEU A 34 -6.56 -13.50 -7.21
C LEU A 34 -6.47 -14.93 -6.66
N PRO A 35 -7.54 -15.46 -6.07
CA PRO A 35 -7.54 -16.79 -5.48
C PRO A 35 -7.29 -17.85 -6.56
N VAL A 36 -6.44 -18.80 -6.16
CA VAL A 36 -6.26 -20.17 -6.65
C VAL A 36 -7.35 -20.64 -7.62
N LYS A 37 -6.92 -21.09 -8.82
CA LYS A 37 -7.72 -21.94 -9.69
C LYS A 37 -7.31 -23.40 -9.49
#